data_AF-A0A1B1ZIE3-F1
#
_entry.id   AF-A0A1B1ZIE3-F1
#
_cell.length_a   1.000
_cell.length_b   1.000
_cell.length_c   1.000
_cell.angle_alpha   90.00
_cell.angle_beta   90.00
_cell.angle_gamma   90.00
#
_symmetry.space_group_name_H-M   'P 1'
#
loop_
_entity.id
_entity.type
_entity.pdbx_description
1 polymer ?
#
loop_
_entity_poly.entity_id
_entity_poly.type
_entity_poly.pdbx_seq_one_letter_code
_entity_poly.pdbx_strand_id
1 'polypeptide(L)'
;MPSRTVVTRDTHRPVRRPIGAVGILTSALAGGGMVAGHVALGAITPQPDGLAVAAFELPTPAADPATPAVAAGAVRALAEPPPPVDVDEIVGAATGAVDDALRVRDEQVRAARAAADAARTAAEPEPDEDTSGAAGDGTGSTAGSGPSSCAAGTEGMEGVAANVATAGEKLRCMFGVDSVLGLGSRGNASDHPSGKALDFMVDRATGDRLAEYAMANQDSLGISYVIWRQRIDTGSGWETQEDRGGETANHMDHVHISFD
;
A
#
# COMPACT_ATOMS: atom_id res chain seq x y z
N MET A 1 38.55 70.89 -10.76
CA MET A 1 38.97 69.51 -11.10
C MET A 1 39.48 68.84 -9.83
N PRO A 2 38.78 67.87 -9.25
CA PRO A 2 39.32 67.11 -8.13
C PRO A 2 39.95 65.79 -8.59
N SER A 3 41.17 65.55 -8.12
CA SER A 3 42.01 64.38 -8.39
C SER A 3 41.47 63.11 -7.72
N ARG A 4 41.51 62.01 -8.48
CA ARG A 4 41.21 60.64 -8.06
C ARG A 4 42.22 60.13 -7.02
N THR A 5 41.72 59.54 -5.94
CA THR A 5 42.48 58.60 -5.10
C THR A 5 41.79 57.25 -5.16
N VAL A 6 42.53 56.24 -5.60
CA VAL A 6 42.15 54.82 -5.63
C VAL A 6 42.44 54.23 -4.25
N VAL A 7 41.45 53.59 -3.63
CA VAL A 7 41.63 52.75 -2.45
C VAL A 7 41.27 51.32 -2.84
N THR A 8 42.28 50.48 -2.95
CA THR A 8 42.13 49.03 -3.01
C THR A 8 41.78 48.53 -1.60
N ARG A 9 40.74 47.70 -1.48
CA ARG A 9 40.44 46.98 -0.24
C ARG A 9 40.38 45.48 -0.50
N ASP A 10 40.88 44.82 0.52
CA ASP A 10 41.48 43.51 0.60
C ASP A 10 40.41 42.40 0.64
N THR A 11 40.71 41.29 -0.02
CA THR A 11 39.90 40.06 -0.03
C THR A 11 40.15 39.26 1.24
N HIS A 12 39.17 39.14 2.13
CA HIS A 12 39.21 38.15 3.21
C HIS A 12 38.15 37.07 3.02
N ARG A 13 38.66 35.85 2.76
CA ARG A 13 37.95 34.58 2.63
C ARG A 13 37.78 33.96 4.02
N PRO A 14 36.56 33.56 4.46
CA PRO A 14 36.41 32.85 5.72
C PRO A 14 36.72 31.35 5.57
N VAL A 15 37.55 30.84 6.48
CA VAL A 15 37.86 29.41 6.65
C VAL A 15 36.74 28.76 7.46
N ARG A 16 36.09 27.73 6.89
CA ARG A 16 35.13 26.86 7.60
C ARG A 16 35.87 25.76 8.36
N ARG A 17 35.54 25.57 9.64
CA ARG A 17 35.94 24.40 10.45
C ARG A 17 34.79 23.38 10.49
N PRO A 18 35.04 22.06 10.43
CA PRO A 18 33.99 21.05 10.60
C PRO A 18 33.74 20.79 12.09
N ILE A 19 32.47 20.81 12.51
CA ILE A 19 32.03 20.32 13.81
C ILE A 19 31.46 18.92 13.59
N GLY A 20 32.08 17.93 14.22
CA GLY A 20 31.62 16.54 14.21
C GLY A 20 30.34 16.37 15.03
N ALA A 21 29.42 15.58 14.49
CA ALA A 21 28.22 15.14 15.19
C ALA A 21 28.58 14.01 16.17
N VAL A 22 28.24 14.20 17.45
CA VAL A 22 28.21 13.14 18.47
C VAL A 22 26.78 12.64 18.54
N GLY A 23 26.57 11.36 18.24
CA GLY A 23 25.29 10.68 18.36
C GLY A 23 24.92 10.42 19.82
N ILE A 24 23.63 10.49 20.12
CA ILE A 24 23.04 9.98 21.36
C ILE A 24 22.01 8.93 20.96
N LEU A 25 22.40 7.66 21.06
CA LEU A 25 21.48 6.53 21.14
C LEU A 25 20.95 6.48 22.58
N THR A 26 19.62 6.49 22.75
CA THR A 26 18.99 6.05 23.99
C THR A 26 18.30 4.71 23.72
N SER A 27 18.93 3.65 24.22
CA SER A 27 18.38 2.29 24.26
C SER A 27 17.47 2.16 25.48
N ALA A 28 16.27 1.61 25.29
CA ALA A 28 15.44 1.07 26.37
C ALA A 28 15.40 -0.45 26.23
N LEU A 29 15.85 -1.17 27.28
CA LEU A 29 15.95 -2.62 27.32
C LEU A 29 15.65 -3.09 28.76
N ALA A 30 14.57 -3.85 28.93
CA ALA A 30 14.29 -4.78 30.04
C ALA A 30 12.94 -5.46 29.73
N GLY A 31 12.71 -6.77 29.73
CA GLY A 31 13.51 -8.02 29.83
C GLY A 31 12.67 -9.08 29.08
N GLY A 32 13.01 -10.35 28.90
CA GLY A 32 13.98 -11.25 29.49
C GLY A 32 13.36 -12.65 29.28
N GLY A 33 14.03 -13.53 28.53
CA GLY A 33 13.54 -14.87 28.23
C GLY A 33 14.40 -15.56 27.18
N MET A 34 15.54 -16.11 27.61
CA MET A 34 16.43 -16.91 26.78
C MET A 34 15.87 -18.33 26.60
N VAL A 35 15.88 -18.83 25.36
CA VAL A 35 16.35 -20.21 25.07
C VAL A 35 17.32 -20.09 23.90
N ALA A 36 18.55 -20.55 24.14
CA ALA A 36 19.68 -20.49 23.24
C ALA A 36 19.58 -21.55 22.13
N GLY A 37 19.80 -21.12 20.88
CA GLY A 37 20.12 -21.97 19.75
C GLY A 37 21.14 -21.23 18.88
N HIS A 38 22.42 -21.56 19.03
CA HIS A 38 23.50 -20.95 18.27
C HIS A 38 23.48 -21.47 16.82
N VAL A 39 23.32 -20.56 15.85
CA VAL A 39 23.82 -20.76 14.48
C VAL A 39 24.57 -19.49 14.08
N ALA A 40 25.87 -19.64 13.85
CA ALA A 40 26.75 -18.57 13.38
C ALA A 40 26.47 -18.28 11.91
N LEU A 41 26.03 -17.07 11.58
CA LEU A 41 26.05 -16.52 10.23
C LEU A 41 27.23 -15.56 10.11
N GLY A 42 28.23 -15.97 9.32
CA GLY A 42 29.32 -15.11 8.89
C GLY A 42 28.80 -14.04 7.94
N ALA A 43 29.21 -12.80 8.20
CA ALA A 43 28.96 -11.64 7.36
C ALA A 43 29.73 -11.75 6.03
N ILE A 44 29.04 -11.58 4.90
CA ILE A 44 29.65 -11.24 3.61
C ILE A 44 28.88 -10.08 3.00
N THR A 45 29.56 -8.95 2.85
CA THR A 45 29.18 -7.76 2.10
C THR A 45 29.09 -8.06 0.59
N PRO A 46 28.16 -7.47 -0.18
CA PRO A 46 28.12 -7.69 -1.63
C PRO A 46 29.13 -6.78 -2.34
N GLN A 47 29.83 -7.34 -3.33
CA GLN A 47 30.53 -6.60 -4.38
C GLN A 47 29.83 -6.93 -5.71
N PRO A 48 29.43 -5.92 -6.51
CA PRO A 48 28.96 -6.15 -7.86
C PRO A 48 30.16 -6.10 -8.80
N ASP A 49 30.41 -7.17 -9.56
CA ASP A 49 30.75 -7.10 -10.99
C ASP A 49 31.09 -8.49 -11.53
N GLY A 50 30.39 -8.86 -12.60
CA GLY A 50 30.89 -9.77 -13.62
C GLY A 50 30.39 -11.23 -13.55
N LEU A 51 29.68 -11.59 -14.62
CA LEU A 51 29.86 -12.79 -15.45
C LEU A 51 28.60 -13.65 -15.68
N ALA A 52 28.32 -13.77 -16.97
CA ALA A 52 27.92 -14.98 -17.69
C ALA A 52 26.46 -15.47 -17.56
N VAL A 53 25.72 -15.23 -18.65
CA VAL A 53 24.72 -16.13 -19.24
C VAL A 53 25.07 -17.60 -18.98
N ALA A 54 24.27 -18.26 -18.13
CA ALA A 54 24.26 -19.72 -18.02
C ALA A 54 23.30 -20.26 -19.09
N ALA A 55 23.86 -20.86 -20.13
CA ALA A 55 23.13 -21.70 -21.07
C ALA A 55 22.68 -22.98 -20.35
N PHE A 56 21.41 -23.34 -20.55
CA PHE A 56 20.82 -24.57 -20.04
C PHE A 56 21.24 -25.73 -20.97
N GLU A 57 22.26 -26.48 -20.59
CA GLU A 57 22.71 -27.67 -21.33
C GLU A 57 22.09 -28.93 -20.73
N LEU A 58 21.32 -29.67 -21.54
CA LEU A 58 20.68 -30.93 -21.17
C LEU A 58 21.73 -32.04 -21.03
N PRO A 59 21.65 -32.93 -20.03
CA PRO A 59 22.59 -34.04 -19.93
C PRO A 59 22.24 -35.14 -20.96
N THR A 60 23.17 -35.41 -21.87
CA THR A 60 23.23 -36.63 -22.68
C THR A 60 23.68 -37.81 -21.81
N PRO A 61 22.97 -38.96 -21.80
CA PRO A 61 23.44 -40.14 -21.10
C PRO A 61 24.56 -40.82 -21.90
N ALA A 62 25.74 -40.94 -21.28
CA ALA A 62 26.81 -41.79 -21.78
C ALA A 62 26.45 -43.27 -21.61
N ALA A 63 26.61 -44.04 -22.68
CA ALA A 63 26.48 -45.49 -22.69
C ALA A 63 27.80 -46.14 -22.27
N ASP A 64 27.73 -47.15 -21.39
CA ASP A 64 28.79 -48.15 -21.23
C ASP A 64 28.22 -49.56 -21.45
N PRO A 65 28.88 -50.43 -22.24
CA PRO A 65 28.38 -51.75 -22.59
C PRO A 65 28.99 -52.85 -21.73
N ALA A 66 28.18 -53.55 -20.92
CA ALA A 66 28.52 -54.90 -20.48
C ALA A 66 27.26 -55.65 -20.01
N THR A 67 26.79 -56.59 -20.82
CA THR A 67 25.97 -57.73 -20.37
C THR A 67 26.89 -58.86 -19.93
N PRO A 68 26.44 -59.70 -18.99
CA PRO A 68 26.14 -61.07 -19.43
C PRO A 68 24.76 -61.55 -18.94
N ALA A 69 24.47 -62.77 -19.37
CA ALA A 69 23.15 -63.34 -19.61
C ALA A 69 22.32 -63.74 -18.37
N VAL A 70 21.03 -63.84 -18.67
CA VAL A 70 19.87 -64.39 -17.95
C VAL A 70 20.13 -65.53 -16.95
N ALA A 71 19.53 -65.40 -15.76
CA ALA A 71 19.04 -66.52 -14.95
C ALA A 71 17.62 -66.21 -14.46
N ALA A 72 16.78 -67.24 -14.53
CA ALA A 72 15.34 -67.20 -14.31
C ALA A 72 14.94 -66.95 -12.85
N GLY A 73 13.75 -66.36 -12.67
CA GLY A 73 12.91 -66.58 -11.49
C GLY A 73 12.89 -65.47 -10.44
N ALA A 74 12.31 -64.32 -10.77
CA ALA A 74 11.63 -63.48 -9.78
C ALA A 74 10.52 -62.71 -10.47
N VAL A 75 9.27 -63.09 -10.24
CA VAL A 75 8.12 -62.24 -10.52
C VAL A 75 8.30 -60.97 -9.67
N ARG A 76 8.68 -59.87 -10.32
CA ARG A 76 8.69 -58.55 -9.68
C ARG A 76 7.25 -58.26 -9.29
N ALA A 77 6.98 -58.23 -7.99
CA ALA A 77 5.69 -57.79 -7.47
C ALA A 77 5.37 -56.44 -8.12
N LEU A 78 4.24 -56.37 -8.82
CA LEU A 78 3.69 -55.11 -9.28
C LEU A 78 3.49 -54.27 -8.02
N ALA A 79 4.23 -53.15 -7.93
CA ALA A 79 4.02 -52.19 -6.85
C ALA A 79 2.53 -51.81 -6.87
N GLU A 80 1.88 -51.94 -5.71
CA GLU A 80 0.48 -51.61 -5.53
C GLU A 80 0.25 -50.16 -5.97
N PRO A 81 -0.80 -49.87 -6.77
CA PRO A 81 -1.08 -48.49 -7.16
C PRO A 81 -1.28 -47.63 -5.91
N PRO A 82 -0.84 -46.36 -5.93
CA PRO A 82 -1.04 -45.48 -4.80
C PRO A 82 -2.54 -45.41 -4.45
N PRO A 83 -2.90 -45.28 -3.17
CA PRO A 83 -4.30 -45.17 -2.79
C PRO A 83 -4.96 -43.99 -3.52
N PRO A 84 -6.24 -44.12 -3.92
CA PRO A 84 -6.95 -43.02 -4.56
C PRO A 84 -6.98 -41.81 -3.63
N VAL A 85 -6.70 -40.64 -4.18
CA VAL A 85 -6.79 -39.37 -3.46
C VAL A 85 -8.27 -39.05 -3.28
N ASP A 86 -8.70 -38.79 -2.05
CA ASP A 86 -10.07 -38.37 -1.75
C ASP A 86 -10.24 -36.89 -2.12
N VAL A 87 -10.75 -36.66 -3.33
CA VAL A 87 -10.97 -35.32 -3.85
C VAL A 87 -12.10 -34.62 -3.09
N ASP A 88 -13.08 -35.37 -2.58
CA ASP A 88 -14.21 -34.82 -1.84
C ASP A 88 -13.77 -34.28 -0.47
N GLU A 89 -12.83 -34.96 0.21
CA GLU A 89 -12.22 -34.47 1.45
C GLU A 89 -11.44 -33.16 1.23
N ILE A 90 -10.65 -33.07 0.15
CA ILE A 90 -9.86 -31.87 -0.17
C ILE A 90 -10.79 -30.70 -0.52
N VAL A 91 -11.83 -30.94 -1.31
CA VAL A 91 -12.82 -29.92 -1.68
C VAL A 91 -13.64 -29.48 -0.46
N GLY A 92 -14.01 -30.42 0.41
CA GLY A 92 -14.69 -30.13 1.68
C GLY A 92 -13.84 -29.28 2.62
N ALA A 93 -12.55 -29.57 2.74
CA ALA A 93 -11.62 -28.78 3.54
C ALA A 93 -11.43 -27.36 2.97
N ALA A 94 -11.32 -27.23 1.65
CA ALA A 94 -11.17 -25.93 0.98
C ALA A 94 -12.42 -25.06 1.12
N THR A 95 -13.61 -25.65 0.94
CA THR A 95 -14.89 -24.94 1.10
C THR A 95 -15.13 -24.52 2.55
N GLY A 96 -14.87 -25.39 3.52
CA GLY A 96 -14.96 -25.04 4.94
C GLY A 96 -14.03 -23.90 5.34
N ALA A 97 -12.80 -23.88 4.82
CA ALA A 97 -11.85 -22.78 5.08
C ALA A 97 -12.32 -21.43 4.50
N VAL A 98 -12.99 -21.44 3.33
CA VAL A 98 -13.58 -20.24 2.74
C VAL A 98 -14.76 -19.75 3.59
N ASP A 99 -15.66 -20.64 3.99
CA ASP A 99 -16.82 -20.27 4.82
C ASP A 99 -16.39 -19.69 6.17
N ASP A 100 -15.37 -20.26 6.80
CA ASP A 100 -14.79 -19.71 8.03
C ASP A 100 -14.17 -18.34 7.82
N ALA A 101 -13.44 -18.12 6.72
CA ALA A 101 -12.88 -16.82 6.39
C ALA A 101 -13.96 -15.75 6.14
N LEU A 102 -15.06 -16.13 5.47
CA LEU A 102 -16.21 -15.24 5.25
C LEU A 102 -16.89 -14.88 6.58
N ARG A 103 -17.07 -15.85 7.48
CA ARG A 103 -17.63 -15.61 8.82
C ARG A 103 -16.77 -14.65 9.65
N VAL A 104 -15.46 -14.84 9.66
CA VAL A 104 -14.51 -13.95 10.36
C VAL A 104 -14.58 -12.54 9.79
N ARG A 105 -14.62 -12.39 8.46
CA ARG A 105 -14.78 -11.08 7.81
C ARG A 105 -16.11 -10.42 8.21
N ASP A 106 -17.22 -11.16 8.19
CA ASP A 106 -18.53 -10.61 8.55
C ASP A 106 -18.63 -10.20 10.03
N GLU A 107 -17.91 -10.90 10.92
CA GLU A 107 -17.72 -10.50 12.32
C GLU A 107 -16.91 -9.20 12.43
N GLN A 108 -15.82 -9.06 11.67
CA GLN A 108 -15.00 -7.84 11.63
C GLN A 108 -15.79 -6.64 11.10
N VAL A 109 -16.58 -6.82 10.03
CA VAL A 109 -17.45 -5.78 9.47
C VAL A 109 -18.50 -5.34 10.49
N ARG A 110 -19.13 -6.28 11.20
CA ARG A 110 -20.08 -5.95 12.27
C ARG A 110 -19.42 -5.19 13.42
N ALA A 111 -18.23 -5.60 13.83
CA ALA A 111 -17.47 -4.91 14.88
C ALA A 111 -17.08 -3.48 14.45
N ALA A 112 -16.64 -3.30 13.20
CA ALA A 112 -16.30 -1.99 12.65
C ALA A 112 -17.51 -1.06 12.58
N ARG A 113 -18.68 -1.57 12.14
CA ARG A 113 -19.94 -0.80 12.14
C ARG A 113 -20.37 -0.40 13.55
N ALA A 114 -20.32 -1.32 14.51
CA ALA A 114 -20.64 -1.02 15.90
C ALA A 114 -19.68 0.02 16.52
N ALA A 115 -18.39 -0.03 16.17
CA ALA A 115 -17.41 0.97 16.60
C ALA A 115 -17.68 2.34 15.98
N ALA A 116 -18.06 2.39 14.69
CA ALA A 116 -18.44 3.62 14.00
C ALA A 116 -19.72 4.25 14.61
N ASP A 117 -20.72 3.43 14.93
CA ASP A 117 -21.95 3.90 15.58
C ASP A 117 -21.68 4.41 16.99
N ALA A 118 -20.85 3.72 17.78
CA ALA A 118 -20.43 4.19 19.10
C ALA A 118 -19.66 5.53 19.03
N ALA A 119 -18.80 5.69 18.02
CA ALA A 119 -18.08 6.95 17.80
C ALA A 119 -19.03 8.09 17.39
N ARG A 120 -20.10 7.79 16.63
CA ARG A 120 -21.14 8.74 16.24
C ARG A 120 -21.96 9.22 17.44
N THR A 121 -22.40 8.30 18.30
CA THR A 121 -23.15 8.63 19.53
C THR A 121 -22.29 9.41 20.53
N ALA A 122 -20.97 9.15 20.59
CA ALA A 122 -20.06 9.92 21.43
C ALA A 122 -19.75 11.33 20.88
N ALA A 123 -20.13 11.62 19.63
CA ALA A 123 -19.83 12.87 18.93
C ALA A 123 -21.05 13.78 18.72
N GLU A 124 -22.24 13.44 19.25
CA GLU A 124 -23.39 14.35 19.23
C GLU A 124 -23.13 15.53 20.18
N PRO A 125 -23.07 16.79 19.68
CA PRO A 125 -22.99 17.96 20.53
C PRO A 125 -24.40 18.33 21.03
N GLU A 126 -24.51 18.67 22.32
CA GLU A 126 -25.67 19.39 22.86
C GLU A 126 -25.86 20.72 22.08
N PRO A 127 -27.09 21.19 21.86
CA PRO A 127 -27.34 22.35 21.02
C PRO A 127 -27.09 23.64 21.79
N ASP A 128 -26.05 24.39 21.41
CA ASP A 128 -25.87 25.78 21.82
C ASP A 128 -25.98 26.72 20.63
N GLU A 129 -26.86 27.70 20.81
CA GLU A 129 -27.24 28.76 19.89
C GLU A 129 -26.19 29.92 19.84
N ASP A 130 -26.03 30.45 18.63
CA ASP A 130 -25.78 31.85 18.27
C ASP A 130 -24.38 32.52 18.36
N THR A 131 -24.16 33.35 17.33
CA THR A 131 -23.29 34.55 17.17
C THR A 131 -21.86 34.46 16.58
N SER A 132 -21.80 34.79 15.29
CA SER A 132 -20.93 35.78 14.61
C SER A 132 -19.68 36.36 15.33
N GLY A 133 -18.52 36.35 14.66
CA GLY A 133 -17.47 37.37 14.87
C GLY A 133 -16.06 37.00 14.37
N ALA A 134 -15.37 37.93 13.72
CA ALA A 134 -14.16 37.74 12.91
C ALA A 134 -12.81 37.58 13.64
N ALA A 135 -11.88 36.92 12.92
CA ALA A 135 -10.43 37.14 12.76
C ALA A 135 -9.49 37.35 13.98
N GLY A 136 -8.46 36.50 14.06
CA GLY A 136 -7.23 36.73 14.83
C GLY A 136 -6.24 35.56 14.76
N ASP A 137 -5.03 35.83 14.27
CA ASP A 137 -3.87 34.94 14.21
C ASP A 137 -3.24 34.74 15.61
N GLY A 138 -2.74 33.53 15.92
CA GLY A 138 -1.97 33.29 17.14
C GLY A 138 -2.05 31.88 17.74
N THR A 139 -1.09 31.04 17.36
CA THR A 139 -0.54 29.84 18.03
C THR A 139 -1.11 29.41 19.39
N GLY A 140 -1.60 28.17 19.44
CA GLY A 140 -1.35 27.23 20.54
C GLY A 140 -2.49 26.92 21.51
N SER A 141 -3.29 25.89 21.22
CA SER A 141 -3.85 25.03 22.27
C SER A 141 -4.27 23.66 21.73
N THR A 142 -3.77 22.65 22.43
CA THR A 142 -4.11 21.23 22.32
C THR A 142 -5.58 20.97 22.68
N ALA A 143 -6.37 20.52 21.71
CA ALA A 143 -7.61 19.76 21.94
C ALA A 143 -8.02 19.03 20.65
N GLY A 144 -8.27 17.72 20.76
CA GLY A 144 -9.01 16.93 19.78
C GLY A 144 -8.28 16.55 18.49
N SER A 145 -7.57 15.43 18.50
CA SER A 145 -7.13 14.76 17.26
C SER A 145 -8.35 14.16 16.54
N GLY A 146 -9.09 15.01 15.81
CA GLY A 146 -9.64 14.61 14.52
C GLY A 146 -8.49 14.45 13.51
N PRO A 147 -8.71 13.82 12.34
CA PRO A 147 -7.64 13.60 11.37
C PRO A 147 -7.00 14.95 11.01
N SER A 148 -5.74 15.11 11.42
CA SER A 148 -4.92 16.28 11.13
C SER A 148 -4.87 16.45 9.62
N SER A 149 -5.18 17.65 9.12
CA SER A 149 -4.82 18.04 7.77
C SER A 149 -3.33 17.71 7.58
N CYS A 150 -3.07 16.78 6.68
CA CYS A 150 -1.71 16.45 6.29
C CYS A 150 -1.14 17.67 5.57
N ALA A 151 0.13 18.01 5.83
CA ALA A 151 0.79 19.18 5.25
C ALA A 151 0.98 19.11 3.72
N ALA A 152 0.37 18.12 3.09
CA ALA A 152 0.56 17.72 1.72
C ALA A 152 -0.22 18.61 0.73
N GLY A 153 -1.16 19.42 1.23
CA GLY A 153 -1.89 20.42 0.44
C GLY A 153 -2.70 19.82 -0.72
N THR A 154 -2.96 20.63 -1.74
CA THR A 154 -3.79 20.26 -2.91
C THR A 154 -2.99 19.65 -4.07
N GLU A 155 -1.74 19.24 -3.84
CA GLU A 155 -0.88 18.69 -4.90
C GLU A 155 -1.55 17.47 -5.56
N GLY A 156 -1.61 17.49 -6.89
CA GLY A 156 -2.23 16.44 -7.68
C GLY A 156 -3.76 16.53 -7.78
N MET A 157 -4.37 17.50 -7.09
CA MET A 157 -5.82 17.76 -7.12
C MET A 157 -6.13 19.12 -7.77
N GLU A 158 -5.19 19.71 -8.50
CA GLU A 158 -5.41 21.00 -9.14
C GLU A 158 -6.49 20.90 -10.22
N GLY A 159 -7.50 21.77 -10.14
CA GLY A 159 -8.56 21.87 -11.14
C GLY A 159 -9.65 20.78 -11.07
N VAL A 160 -9.61 19.89 -10.08
CA VAL A 160 -10.76 19.02 -9.77
C VAL A 160 -11.87 19.83 -9.09
N ALA A 161 -13.08 19.28 -9.05
CA ALA A 161 -14.19 19.94 -8.37
C ALA A 161 -13.91 20.11 -6.86
N ALA A 162 -14.46 21.15 -6.23
CA ALA A 162 -14.14 21.48 -4.84
C ALA A 162 -14.50 20.37 -3.84
N ASN A 163 -15.62 19.66 -4.06
CA ASN A 163 -16.00 18.49 -3.27
C ASN A 163 -14.99 17.35 -3.44
N VAL A 164 -14.52 17.12 -4.66
CA VAL A 164 -13.51 16.10 -4.98
C VAL A 164 -12.19 16.40 -4.28
N ALA A 165 -11.71 17.65 -4.33
CA ALA A 165 -10.49 18.05 -3.62
C ALA A 165 -10.63 17.87 -2.10
N THR A 166 -11.79 18.22 -1.53
CA THR A 166 -12.06 18.07 -0.09
C THR A 166 -12.05 16.60 0.34
N ALA A 167 -12.75 15.73 -0.39
CA ALA A 167 -12.77 14.30 -0.12
C ALA A 167 -11.39 13.67 -0.35
N GLY A 168 -10.71 14.10 -1.43
CA GLY A 168 -9.36 13.68 -1.79
C GLY A 168 -8.34 13.97 -0.71
N GLU A 169 -8.30 15.19 -0.20
CA GLU A 169 -7.42 15.59 0.90
C GLU A 169 -7.69 14.74 2.15
N LYS A 170 -8.96 14.57 2.53
CA LYS A 170 -9.33 13.73 3.68
C LYS A 170 -8.80 12.30 3.54
N LEU A 171 -9.02 11.66 2.39
CA LEU A 171 -8.57 10.29 2.13
C LEU A 171 -7.04 10.21 2.07
N ARG A 172 -6.40 11.13 1.37
CA ARG A 172 -4.94 11.22 1.28
C ARG A 172 -4.29 11.29 2.66
N CYS A 173 -4.82 12.15 3.53
CA CYS A 173 -4.29 12.33 4.88
C CYS A 173 -4.54 11.11 5.78
N MET A 174 -5.73 10.50 5.68
CA MET A 174 -6.09 9.35 6.50
C MET A 174 -5.22 8.12 6.20
N PHE A 175 -4.90 7.90 4.93
CA PHE A 175 -4.18 6.71 4.47
C PHE A 175 -2.67 6.95 4.23
N GLY A 176 -2.20 8.20 4.37
CA GLY A 176 -0.80 8.55 4.15
C GLY A 176 -0.39 8.38 2.69
N VAL A 177 -1.24 8.82 1.75
CA VAL A 177 -0.98 8.71 0.32
C VAL A 177 -0.09 9.86 -0.15
N ASP A 178 1.10 9.53 -0.66
CA ASP A 178 2.06 10.55 -1.10
C ASP A 178 1.64 11.21 -2.42
N SER A 179 1.14 10.41 -3.37
CA SER A 179 0.82 10.85 -4.73
C SER A 179 -0.65 10.56 -5.07
N VAL A 180 -1.34 11.62 -5.51
CA VAL A 180 -2.71 11.57 -6.03
C VAL A 180 -2.69 12.17 -7.43
N LEU A 181 -3.39 11.55 -8.39
CA LEU A 181 -3.55 12.10 -9.74
C LEU A 181 -5.01 12.50 -9.96
N GLY A 182 -5.25 13.78 -10.19
CA GLY A 182 -6.58 14.34 -10.43
C GLY A 182 -6.81 14.66 -11.90
N LEU A 183 -7.14 15.92 -12.20
CA LEU A 183 -7.54 16.38 -13.53
C LEU A 183 -6.53 15.98 -14.61
N GLY A 184 -7.01 15.38 -15.71
CA GLY A 184 -6.18 15.12 -16.88
C GLY A 184 -6.83 14.23 -17.92
N SER A 185 -6.35 14.34 -19.16
CA SER A 185 -6.75 13.45 -20.24
C SER A 185 -6.39 11.99 -19.94
N ARG A 186 -7.21 11.06 -20.41
CA ARG A 186 -6.97 9.61 -20.32
C ARG A 186 -7.22 8.98 -21.70
N GLY A 187 -6.55 7.86 -21.98
CA GLY A 187 -6.70 7.14 -23.25
C GLY A 187 -8.05 6.44 -23.42
N ASN A 188 -8.73 6.17 -22.30
CA ASN A 188 -10.04 5.53 -22.23
C ASN A 188 -11.07 6.49 -21.62
N ALA A 189 -12.35 6.12 -21.69
CA ALA A 189 -13.42 6.83 -20.99
C ALA A 189 -13.07 6.97 -19.49
N SER A 190 -13.21 8.17 -18.96
CA SER A 190 -12.75 8.51 -17.62
C SER A 190 -13.40 9.79 -17.13
N ASP A 191 -13.58 9.90 -15.82
CA ASP A 191 -14.09 11.09 -15.15
C ASP A 191 -12.98 12.11 -14.82
N HIS A 192 -11.70 11.73 -14.96
CA HIS A 192 -10.55 12.62 -14.75
C HIS A 192 -10.59 13.89 -15.60
N PRO A 193 -10.92 13.88 -16.92
CA PRO A 193 -10.98 15.10 -17.72
C PRO A 193 -12.05 16.09 -17.25
N SER A 194 -13.07 15.60 -16.53
CA SER A 194 -14.15 16.44 -15.97
C SER A 194 -13.87 16.93 -14.56
N GLY A 195 -12.73 16.56 -13.97
CA GLY A 195 -12.37 16.92 -12.60
C GLY A 195 -13.17 16.18 -11.53
N LYS A 196 -13.74 15.01 -11.89
CA LYS A 196 -14.61 14.20 -11.03
C LYS A 196 -13.98 12.90 -10.52
N ALA A 197 -12.68 12.71 -10.72
CA ALA A 197 -11.98 11.51 -10.26
C ALA A 197 -10.59 11.79 -9.74
N LEU A 198 -10.14 10.90 -8.86
CA LEU A 198 -8.81 10.86 -8.28
C LEU A 198 -8.25 9.43 -8.31
N ASP A 199 -6.98 9.30 -8.70
CA ASP A 199 -6.19 8.08 -8.58
C ASP A 199 -5.26 8.23 -7.36
N PHE A 200 -5.44 7.38 -6.34
CA PHE A 200 -4.56 7.32 -5.18
C PHE A 200 -3.48 6.27 -5.41
N MET A 201 -2.24 6.70 -5.64
CA MET A 201 -1.13 5.79 -5.92
C MET A 201 -0.67 5.11 -4.63
N VAL A 202 -0.91 3.80 -4.50
CA VAL A 202 -0.74 3.08 -3.23
C VAL A 202 -0.29 1.64 -3.45
N ASP A 203 0.40 1.10 -2.44
CA ASP A 203 0.59 -0.34 -2.35
C ASP A 203 -0.73 -1.08 -2.08
N ARG A 204 -0.69 -2.42 -2.19
CA ARG A 204 -1.88 -3.24 -2.02
C ARG A 204 -2.53 -3.10 -0.63
N ALA A 205 -1.75 -3.13 0.44
CA ALA A 205 -2.28 -3.13 1.80
C ALA A 205 -2.93 -1.78 2.15
N THR A 206 -2.38 -0.69 1.63
CA THR A 206 -2.96 0.65 1.76
C THR A 206 -4.19 0.80 0.87
N GLY A 207 -4.14 0.33 -0.37
CA GLY A 207 -5.28 0.35 -1.29
C GLY A 207 -6.48 -0.48 -0.82
N ASP A 208 -6.26 -1.67 -0.25
CA ASP A 208 -7.33 -2.51 0.31
C ASP A 208 -8.10 -1.74 1.40
N ARG A 209 -7.39 -1.11 2.35
CA ARG A 209 -8.01 -0.32 3.43
C ARG A 209 -8.70 0.94 2.92
N LEU A 210 -8.08 1.64 1.95
CA LEU A 210 -8.62 2.87 1.38
C LEU A 210 -9.92 2.57 0.61
N ALA A 211 -9.93 1.54 -0.24
CA ALA A 211 -11.11 1.14 -1.01
C ALA A 211 -12.26 0.68 -0.10
N GLU A 212 -11.97 -0.12 0.93
CA GLU A 212 -12.98 -0.53 1.92
C GLU A 212 -13.58 0.67 2.66
N TYR A 213 -12.75 1.61 3.12
CA TYR A 213 -13.21 2.82 3.78
C TYR A 213 -14.03 3.71 2.84
N ALA A 214 -13.58 3.88 1.60
CA ALA A 214 -14.26 4.66 0.58
C ALA A 214 -15.68 4.13 0.34
N MET A 215 -15.83 2.81 0.13
CA MET A 215 -17.14 2.19 -0.05
C MET A 215 -18.00 2.26 1.21
N ALA A 216 -17.43 2.08 2.41
CA ALA A 216 -18.17 2.21 3.66
C ALA A 216 -18.68 3.63 3.94
N ASN A 217 -18.09 4.65 3.29
CA ASN A 217 -18.40 6.07 3.47
C ASN A 217 -18.91 6.72 2.17
N GLN A 218 -19.33 5.91 1.19
CA GLN A 218 -19.60 6.32 -0.19
C GLN A 218 -20.48 7.57 -0.26
N ASP A 219 -21.67 7.52 0.35
CA ASP A 219 -22.63 8.64 0.35
C ASP A 219 -22.05 9.91 1.01
N SER A 220 -21.35 9.75 2.14
CA SER A 220 -20.82 10.89 2.91
C SER A 220 -19.65 11.60 2.21
N LEU A 221 -18.96 10.89 1.32
CA LEU A 221 -17.84 11.41 0.53
C LEU A 221 -18.29 11.86 -0.87
N GLY A 222 -19.56 11.64 -1.24
CA GLY A 222 -20.07 11.91 -2.59
C GLY A 222 -19.42 11.03 -3.65
N ILE A 223 -19.12 9.78 -3.32
CA ILE A 223 -18.46 8.83 -4.22
C ILE A 223 -19.50 8.14 -5.10
N SER A 224 -19.29 8.21 -6.41
CA SER A 224 -20.12 7.53 -7.40
C SER A 224 -19.71 6.05 -7.53
N TYR A 225 -18.41 5.78 -7.62
CA TYR A 225 -17.85 4.43 -7.66
C TYR A 225 -16.37 4.38 -7.29
N VAL A 226 -15.89 3.19 -6.94
CA VAL A 226 -14.48 2.90 -6.69
C VAL A 226 -14.02 1.77 -7.60
N ILE A 227 -12.82 1.90 -8.18
CA ILE A 227 -12.15 0.83 -8.90
C ILE A 227 -10.85 0.46 -8.17
N TRP A 228 -10.69 -0.83 -7.87
CA TRP A 228 -9.51 -1.36 -7.22
C TRP A 228 -9.27 -2.83 -7.56
N ARG A 229 -8.02 -3.18 -7.91
CA ARG A 229 -7.60 -4.56 -8.25
C ARG A 229 -8.50 -5.18 -9.32
N GLN A 230 -8.70 -4.46 -10.42
CA GLN A 230 -9.53 -4.90 -11.56
C GLN A 230 -10.99 -5.21 -11.20
N ARG A 231 -11.51 -4.57 -10.15
CA ARG A 231 -12.92 -4.66 -9.76
C ARG A 231 -13.49 -3.28 -9.57
N ILE A 232 -14.77 -3.13 -9.83
CA ILE A 232 -15.53 -1.89 -9.61
C ILE A 232 -16.59 -2.15 -8.54
N ASP A 233 -16.84 -1.17 -7.69
CA ASP A 233 -17.98 -1.15 -6.78
C ASP A 233 -18.69 0.20 -6.90
N THR A 234 -19.98 0.16 -7.21
CA THR A 234 -20.87 1.32 -7.37
C THR A 234 -21.80 1.49 -6.17
N GLY A 235 -21.64 0.66 -5.14
CA GLY A 235 -22.47 0.62 -3.92
C GLY A 235 -23.26 -0.67 -3.74
N SER A 236 -23.26 -1.55 -4.76
CA SER A 236 -23.92 -2.87 -4.72
C SER A 236 -22.96 -4.04 -4.49
N GLY A 237 -21.67 -3.77 -4.28
CA GLY A 237 -20.62 -4.77 -4.12
C GLY A 237 -19.69 -4.85 -5.33
N TRP A 238 -18.57 -5.56 -5.15
CA TRP A 238 -17.51 -5.65 -6.15
C TRP A 238 -17.88 -6.53 -7.36
N GLU A 239 -17.70 -5.97 -8.54
CA GLU A 239 -17.82 -6.65 -9.83
C GLU A 239 -16.47 -6.67 -10.56
N THR A 240 -16.12 -7.80 -11.18
CA THR A 240 -14.87 -7.93 -11.97
C THR A 240 -14.99 -7.16 -13.28
N GLN A 241 -13.93 -6.42 -13.63
CA GLN A 241 -13.80 -5.73 -14.91
C GLN A 241 -12.96 -6.55 -15.90
N GLU A 242 -13.15 -6.28 -17.20
CA GLU A 242 -12.31 -6.82 -18.25
C GLU A 242 -10.83 -6.44 -18.09
N ASP A 243 -9.94 -7.23 -18.69
CA ASP A 243 -8.53 -6.86 -18.77
C ASP A 243 -8.33 -5.76 -19.83
N ARG A 244 -7.77 -4.64 -19.38
CA ARG A 244 -7.48 -3.43 -20.17
C ARG A 244 -6.02 -3.33 -20.60
N GLY A 245 -5.23 -4.39 -20.37
CA GLY A 245 -3.90 -4.55 -20.97
C GLY A 245 -2.74 -4.04 -20.12
N GLY A 246 -2.88 -3.97 -18.80
CA GLY A 246 -1.76 -3.64 -17.92
C GLY A 246 -2.14 -3.31 -16.48
N GLU A 247 -1.16 -3.28 -15.58
CA GLU A 247 -1.32 -3.02 -14.14
C GLU A 247 -2.06 -1.70 -13.88
N THR A 248 -1.59 -0.59 -14.44
CA THR A 248 -2.26 0.71 -14.29
C THR A 248 -3.65 0.72 -14.93
N ALA A 249 -3.80 0.20 -16.15
CA ALA A 249 -5.12 0.16 -16.81
C ALA A 249 -6.14 -0.71 -16.04
N ASN A 250 -5.66 -1.73 -15.33
CA ASN A 250 -6.46 -2.61 -14.48
C ASN A 250 -6.52 -2.15 -13.02
N HIS A 251 -6.00 -0.96 -12.70
CA HIS A 251 -6.05 -0.37 -11.36
C HIS A 251 -5.44 -1.28 -10.29
N MET A 252 -4.30 -1.88 -10.62
CA MET A 252 -3.59 -2.80 -9.74
C MET A 252 -2.59 -2.06 -8.81
N ASP A 253 -2.20 -0.85 -9.19
CA ASP A 253 -1.21 0.04 -8.57
C ASP A 253 -1.80 1.34 -7.97
N HIS A 254 -3.11 1.56 -8.11
CA HIS A 254 -3.82 2.70 -7.53
C HIS A 254 -5.29 2.40 -7.27
N VAL A 255 -5.87 3.07 -6.27
CA VAL A 255 -7.32 3.11 -6.08
C VAL A 255 -7.88 4.29 -6.86
N HIS A 256 -8.79 4.04 -7.77
CA HIS A 256 -9.50 5.08 -8.51
C HIS A 256 -10.86 5.33 -7.87
N ILE A 257 -11.18 6.60 -7.64
CA ILE A 257 -12.45 7.01 -7.04
C ILE A 257 -13.07 8.10 -7.91
N SER A 258 -14.31 7.86 -8.34
CA SER A 258 -15.14 8.86 -9.00
C SER A 258 -16.18 9.44 -8.05
N PHE A 259 -16.55 10.69 -8.29
CA PHE A 259 -17.42 11.49 -7.43
C PHE A 259 -18.55 12.14 -8.23
N ASP A 260 -19.68 12.40 -7.57
CA ASP A 260 -20.85 13.05 -8.16
C ASP A 260 -20.73 14.58 -8.27
#